data_AF-A0A3M1ALQ4-F1
#
_entry.id   AF-A0A3M1ALQ4-F1
#
_cell.length_a   1.000
_cell.length_b   1.000
_cell.length_c   1.000
_cell.angle_alpha   90.00
_cell.angle_beta   90.00
_cell.angle_gamma   90.00
#
_symmetry.space_group_name_H-M   'P 1'
#
loop_
_entity.id
_entity.type
_entity.pdbx_description
1 polymer ?
#
loop_
_entity_poly.entity_id
_entity_poly.type
_entity_poly.pdbx_seq_one_letter_code
_entity_poly.pdbx_strand_id
1 'polypeptide(L)' 'MAKDPLQKTKEEYAHLLEKLSSADSPVGIDAQYTHAVIIDYLQQILHRIEKLEQAVADKA' A
#
# COMPACT_ATOMS: atom_id res chain seq x y z
N MET A 1 -15.21 0.14 10.82
CA MET A 1 -14.29 -0.78 10.12
C MET A 1 -13.97 -0.17 8.77
N ALA A 2 -12.70 -0.17 8.35
CA ALA A 2 -12.38 0.28 7.00
C ALA A 2 -13.02 -0.68 5.98
N LYS A 3 -13.63 -0.14 4.93
CA LYS A 3 -14.18 -0.92 3.81
C LYS A 3 -13.04 -1.67 3.13
N ASP A 4 -13.27 -2.95 2.81
CA ASP A 4 -12.32 -3.76 2.05
C ASP A 4 -11.91 -2.99 0.78
N PRO A 5 -10.60 -2.80 0.50
CA PRO A 5 -10.13 -2.15 -0.71
C PRO A 5 -10.75 -2.70 -2.01
N LEU A 6 -11.07 -3.98 -2.07
CA LEU A 6 -11.71 -4.61 -3.25
C LEU A 6 -13.19 -4.25 -3.41
N GLN A 7 -13.82 -3.72 -2.37
CA GLN A 7 -15.23 -3.30 -2.40
C GLN A 7 -15.41 -1.82 -2.75
N LYS A 8 -14.32 -1.04 -2.81
CA LYS A 8 -14.37 0.38 -3.16
C LYS A 8 -14.66 0.56 -4.65
N THR A 9 -15.49 1.53 -4.99
CA THR A 9 -15.81 1.86 -6.38
C THR A 9 -14.64 2.58 -7.05
N LYS A 10 -14.70 2.68 -8.38
CA LYS A 10 -13.69 3.39 -9.16
C LYS A 10 -13.65 4.89 -8.80
N GLU A 11 -14.79 5.48 -8.48
CA GLU A 11 -14.94 6.86 -8.05
C GLU A 11 -14.26 7.09 -6.69
N GLU A 12 -14.37 6.14 -5.76
CA GLU A 12 -13.67 6.17 -4.47
C GLU A 12 -12.14 6.15 -4.66
N TYR A 13 -11.66 5.63 -5.81
CA TYR A 13 -10.25 5.62 -6.20
C TYR A 13 -9.84 6.76 -7.12
N ALA A 14 -10.74 7.63 -7.57
CA ALA A 14 -10.46 8.60 -8.64
C ALA A 14 -9.20 9.45 -8.38
N HIS A 15 -9.03 9.96 -7.16
CA HIS A 15 -7.86 10.76 -6.78
C HIS A 15 -6.55 9.94 -6.69
N LEU A 16 -6.63 8.65 -6.33
CA LEU A 16 -5.47 7.76 -6.36
C LEU A 16 -5.10 7.41 -7.81
N LEU A 17 -6.10 7.14 -8.66
CA LEU A 17 -5.91 6.85 -10.07
C LEU A 17 -5.32 8.05 -10.82
N GLU A 18 -5.78 9.26 -10.52
CA GLU A 18 -5.23 10.51 -11.08
C GLU A 18 -3.73 10.64 -10.76
N LYS A 19 -3.36 10.41 -9.49
CA LYS A 19 -1.94 10.41 -9.08
C LYS A 19 -1.13 9.31 -9.75
N LEU A 20 -1.68 8.11 -9.89
CA LEU A 20 -1.04 6.98 -10.55
C LEU A 20 -0.93 7.16 -12.07
N SER A 21 -1.80 7.96 -12.67
CA SER A 21 -1.77 8.31 -14.11
C SER A 21 -0.86 9.50 -14.44
N SER A 22 -0.25 10.13 -13.44
CA SER A 22 0.75 11.19 -13.66
C SER A 22 1.89 10.66 -14.53
N ALA A 23 2.43 11.52 -15.41
CA ALA A 23 3.62 11.19 -16.21
C ALA A 23 4.85 10.87 -15.34
N ASP A 24 4.85 11.31 -14.08
CA ASP A 24 5.89 11.01 -13.09
C ASP A 24 5.66 9.69 -12.34
N SER A 25 4.57 8.97 -12.64
CA SER A 25 4.24 7.70 -12.00
C SER A 25 4.96 6.54 -12.70
N PRO A 26 5.85 5.81 -12.01
CA PRO A 26 6.61 4.70 -12.59
C PRO A 26 5.74 3.48 -12.93
N VAL A 27 4.45 3.52 -12.60
CA VAL A 27 3.49 2.40 -12.66
C VAL A 27 3.20 1.95 -14.10
N GLY A 28 3.51 2.77 -15.11
CA GLY A 28 3.21 2.49 -16.52
C GLY A 28 4.29 1.76 -17.33
N ILE A 29 5.54 1.67 -16.84
CA ILE A 29 6.67 1.18 -17.66
C ILE A 29 6.88 -0.34 -17.50
N ASP A 30 6.75 -0.84 -16.26
CA ASP A 30 6.87 -2.27 -15.96
C ASP A 30 5.93 -2.63 -14.79
N ALA A 31 4.84 -3.31 -15.15
CA ALA A 31 3.86 -3.75 -14.17
C ALA A 31 4.48 -4.75 -13.18
N GLN A 32 5.34 -5.67 -13.62
CA GLN A 32 5.94 -6.67 -12.74
C GLN A 32 6.87 -6.02 -11.71
N TYR A 33 7.71 -5.08 -12.17
CA TYR A 33 8.55 -4.28 -11.28
C TYR A 33 7.71 -3.50 -10.26
N THR A 34 6.62 -2.87 -10.71
CA THR A 34 5.72 -2.12 -9.83
C THR A 34 5.10 -3.02 -8.76
N HIS A 35 4.64 -4.23 -9.12
CA HIS A 35 4.13 -5.19 -8.15
C HIS A 35 5.21 -5.62 -7.14
N ALA A 36 6.45 -5.85 -7.59
CA ALA A 36 7.57 -6.18 -6.70
C ALA A 36 7.84 -5.07 -5.68
N VAL A 37 7.86 -3.81 -6.13
CA VAL A 37 8.02 -2.63 -5.25
C VAL A 37 6.87 -2.52 -4.24
N ILE A 38 5.63 -2.74 -4.67
CA ILE A 38 4.46 -2.73 -3.77
C ILE A 38 4.60 -3.82 -2.70
N ILE A 39 4.96 -5.04 -3.10
CA ILE A 39 5.14 -6.17 -2.17
C ILE A 39 6.24 -5.85 -1.15
N ASP A 40 7.37 -5.31 -1.59
CA ASP A 40 8.48 -4.95 -0.70
C ASP A 40 8.05 -3.89 0.34
N TYR A 41 7.34 -2.84 -0.08
CA TYR A 41 6.79 -1.86 0.86
C TYR A 41 5.78 -2.47 1.85
N LEU A 42 4.92 -3.39 1.41
CA LEU A 42 3.98 -4.07 2.30
C LEU A 42 4.72 -4.92 3.34
N GLN A 43 5.77 -5.64 2.94
CA GLN A 43 6.62 -6.40 3.86
C GLN A 43 7.31 -5.50 4.89
N GLN A 44 7.86 -4.36 4.45
CA GLN A 44 8.47 -3.37 5.34
C GLN A 44 7.44 -2.81 6.34
N ILE A 45 6.21 -2.53 5.91
CA ILE A 45 5.13 -2.04 6.77
C ILE A 45 4.74 -3.11 7.80
N LEU A 46 4.55 -4.36 7.38
CA LEU A 46 4.21 -5.47 8.28
C LEU A 46 5.28 -5.64 9.36
N HIS A 47 6.56 -5.70 8.98
CA HIS A 47 7.67 -5.79 9.94
C HIS A 47 7.71 -4.64 10.95
N ARG A 48 7.35 -3.43 10.52
CA ARG A 48 7.26 -2.28 11.43
C ARG A 48 6.09 -2.39 12.39
N ILE A 49 4.95 -2.91 11.94
CA ILE A 49 3.78 -3.16 12.80
C ILE A 49 4.12 -4.23 13.84
N GLU A 50 4.70 -5.37 13.43
CA GLU A 50 5.13 -6.43 14.34
C GLU A 50 6.06 -5.92 15.44
N LYS A 51 7.02 -5.06 15.09
CA LYS A 51 7.90 -4.41 16.07
C LYS A 51 7.15 -3.51 17.04
N LEU A 52 6.16 -2.76 16.57
CA LEU A 52 5.35 -1.89 17.43
C LEU A 52 4.46 -2.72 18.36
N GLU A 53 3.85 -3.78 17.85
CA GLU A 53 3.02 -4.71 18.63
C GLU A 53 3.85 -5.39 19.72
N GLN A 54 5.05 -5.89 19.40
CA GLN A 54 5.98 -6.46 20.38
C GLN A 54 6.37 -5.43 21.45
N ALA A 55 6.71 -4.20 21.05
CA ALA A 55 7.08 -3.15 21.98
C ALA A 55 5.94 -2.71 22.92
N VAL A 56 4.68 -2.88 22.50
CA VAL A 56 3.51 -2.67 23.35
C VAL A 56 3.30 -3.86 24.28
N ALA A 57 3.43 -5.10 23.78
CA ALA A 57 3.29 -6.32 24.56
C ALA A 57 4.35 -6.41 25.67
N ASP A 58 5.60 -6.04 25.40
CA ASP A 58 6.70 -6.06 26.37
C ASP A 58 6.54 -5.01 27.49
N LYS A 59 5.66 -4.02 27.30
CA LYS A 59 5.39 -2.95 28.28
C LYS A 59 4.15 -3.20 29.14
N ALA A 60 3.37 -4.25 28.84
CA ALA A 60 2.16 -4.64 29.56
C ALA A 60 2.48 -5.71 30.62
#